data_AF-X1B4U5-F1
#
_entry.id   AF-X1B4U5-F1
#
_cell.length_a   1.000
_cell.length_b   1.000
_cell.length_c   1.000
_cell.angle_alpha   90.00
_cell.angle_beta   90.00
_cell.angle_gamma   90.00
#
_symmetry.space_group_name_H-M   'P 1'
#
loop_
_entity.id
_entity.type
_entity.pdbx_description
1 polymer ?
#
loop_
_entity_poly.entity_id
_entity_poly.type
_entity_poly.pdbx_seq_one_letter_code
_entity_poly.pdbx_strand_id
1 'polypeptide(L)'
;MLLSDIPGFFERGQMHVKTALIQVSPPDQFGFCSYGINVDIAKPIAEVAEFVVAEINPKMPRTLGDSFIHMNDIDAYILSDHDIIEFKYDPPDESIKKIAKYVASLIEDESTIQMGIGKIPNALAIELEDKKDLGVHSEVFSDGIVDLVEKGGIKMCETY
;
A
#
# COMPACT_ATOMS: atom_id res chain seq x y z
N MET A 1 5.17 12.54 -16.32
CA MET A 1 4.10 11.55 -16.11
C MET A 1 3.94 11.41 -14.62
N LEU A 2 2.74 11.70 -14.09
CA LEU A 2 2.43 11.47 -12.68
C LEU A 2 2.03 10.01 -12.48
N LEU A 3 2.21 9.48 -11.27
CA LEU A 3 1.81 8.10 -10.95
C LEU A 3 0.31 7.88 -11.21
N SER A 4 -0.51 8.87 -10.86
CA SER A 4 -1.96 8.86 -11.09
C SER A 4 -2.38 8.83 -12.57
N ASP A 5 -1.49 9.21 -13.50
CA ASP A 5 -1.80 9.19 -14.93
C ASP A 5 -1.60 7.80 -15.56
N ILE A 6 -0.80 6.95 -14.90
CA ILE A 6 -0.37 5.65 -15.43
C ILE A 6 -1.55 4.73 -15.78
N PRO A 7 -2.56 4.53 -14.90
CA PRO A 7 -3.72 3.70 -15.23
C PRO A 7 -4.42 4.17 -16.52
N GLY A 8 -4.60 5.48 -16.67
CA GLY A 8 -5.23 6.05 -17.85
C GLY A 8 -4.46 5.81 -19.16
N PHE A 9 -3.13 5.67 -19.13
CA PHE A 9 -2.35 5.32 -20.33
C PHE A 9 -2.61 3.88 -20.78
N PHE A 10 -2.82 2.96 -19.83
CA PHE A 10 -3.17 1.57 -20.11
C PHE A 10 -4.59 1.46 -20.65
N GLU A 11 -5.57 2.07 -19.97
CA GLU A 11 -6.99 2.04 -20.34
C GLU A 11 -7.25 2.64 -21.73
N ARG A 12 -6.51 3.69 -22.11
CA ARG A 12 -6.64 4.34 -23.43
C ARG A 12 -5.84 3.62 -24.53
N GLY A 13 -5.17 2.51 -24.23
CA GLY A 13 -4.35 1.76 -25.18
C GLY A 13 -3.09 2.51 -25.64
N GLN A 14 -2.68 3.56 -24.91
CA GLN A 14 -1.46 4.32 -25.21
C GLN A 14 -0.20 3.56 -24.78
N MET A 15 -0.36 2.65 -23.81
CA MET A 15 0.65 1.70 -23.38
C MET A 15 0.06 0.30 -23.45
N HIS A 16 0.54 -0.51 -24.37
CA HIS A 16 0.09 -1.88 -24.55
C HIS A 16 0.82 -2.83 -23.57
N VAL A 17 0.05 -3.62 -22.82
CA VAL A 17 0.56 -4.67 -21.94
C VAL A 17 0.18 -6.02 -22.52
N LYS A 18 1.18 -6.76 -23.01
CA LYS A 18 0.94 -8.11 -23.49
C LYS A 18 0.76 -9.11 -22.35
N THR A 19 1.57 -8.98 -21.29
CA THR A 19 1.54 -9.91 -20.16
C THR A 19 1.74 -9.17 -18.85
N ALA A 20 0.87 -9.41 -17.89
CA ALA A 20 1.01 -8.96 -16.50
C ALA A 20 1.51 -10.11 -15.64
N LEU A 21 2.57 -9.86 -14.86
CA LEU A 21 3.04 -10.77 -13.83
C LEU A 21 2.71 -10.14 -12.47
N ILE A 22 1.87 -10.81 -11.69
CA ILE A 22 1.39 -10.30 -10.41
C ILE A 22 1.60 -11.35 -9.32
N GLN A 23 1.69 -10.90 -8.07
CA GLN A 23 1.66 -11.78 -6.89
C GLN A 23 0.38 -11.48 -6.10
N VAL A 24 -0.35 -12.51 -5.72
CA VAL A 24 -1.67 -12.39 -5.07
C VAL A 24 -1.82 -13.37 -3.91
N SER A 25 -2.76 -13.09 -3.01
CA SER A 25 -3.21 -14.05 -2.00
C SER A 25 -3.93 -15.25 -2.65
N PRO A 26 -4.09 -16.38 -1.95
CA PRO A 26 -5.01 -17.43 -2.38
C PRO A 26 -6.43 -16.90 -2.58
N PRO A 27 -7.22 -17.53 -3.47
CA PRO A 27 -8.61 -17.18 -3.67
C PRO A 27 -9.43 -17.51 -2.42
N ASP A 28 -10.43 -16.70 -2.14
CA ASP A 28 -11.45 -17.02 -1.15
C ASP A 28 -12.50 -18.01 -1.68
N GLN A 29 -13.52 -18.30 -0.88
CA GLN A 29 -14.62 -19.19 -1.26
C GLN A 29 -15.43 -18.73 -2.49
N PHE A 30 -15.29 -17.46 -2.88
CA PHE A 30 -15.96 -16.88 -4.03
C PHE A 30 -15.03 -16.77 -5.25
N GLY A 31 -13.79 -17.28 -5.15
CA GLY A 31 -12.83 -17.27 -6.25
C GLY A 31 -12.02 -15.97 -6.38
N PHE A 32 -12.07 -15.07 -5.39
CA PHE A 32 -11.33 -13.81 -5.43
C PHE A 32 -9.99 -13.89 -4.71
N CYS A 33 -8.91 -13.64 -5.44
CA CYS A 33 -7.59 -13.35 -4.89
C CYS A 33 -7.48 -11.87 -4.50
N SER A 34 -6.47 -11.50 -3.71
CA SER A 34 -6.14 -10.10 -3.39
C SER A 34 -4.74 -9.75 -3.87
N TYR A 35 -4.56 -8.56 -4.44
CA TYR A 35 -3.25 -7.98 -4.78
C TYR A 35 -2.40 -7.66 -3.54
N GLY A 36 -2.99 -7.72 -2.34
CA GLY A 36 -2.30 -7.56 -1.08
C GLY A 36 -1.65 -6.20 -0.92
N ILE A 37 -0.32 -6.20 -0.75
CA ILE A 37 0.44 -4.96 -0.47
C ILE A 37 0.59 -4.05 -1.69
N ASN A 38 0.24 -4.51 -2.90
CA ASN A 38 0.52 -3.78 -4.13
C ASN A 38 -0.68 -3.67 -5.07
N VAL A 39 -1.51 -2.65 -4.87
CA VAL A 39 -2.67 -2.37 -5.76
C VAL A 39 -2.29 -1.42 -6.89
N ASP A 40 -1.51 -0.39 -6.56
CA ASP A 40 -1.05 0.73 -7.38
C ASP A 40 -1.26 0.63 -8.91
N ILE A 41 -0.22 0.31 -9.66
CA ILE A 41 -0.23 0.04 -11.09
C ILE A 41 -0.49 -1.44 -11.37
N ALA A 42 -0.28 -2.33 -10.38
CA ALA A 42 -0.43 -3.77 -10.58
C ALA A 42 -1.84 -4.16 -11.01
N LYS A 43 -2.86 -3.58 -10.38
CA LYS A 43 -4.26 -3.83 -10.74
C LYS A 43 -4.60 -3.35 -12.16
N PRO A 44 -4.42 -2.06 -12.53
CA PRO A 44 -4.78 -1.60 -13.87
C PRO A 44 -3.97 -2.28 -14.97
N ILE A 45 -2.71 -2.68 -14.71
CA ILE A 45 -1.92 -3.47 -15.65
C ILE A 45 -2.54 -4.86 -15.88
N ALA A 46 -3.00 -5.53 -14.81
CA ALA A 46 -3.64 -6.83 -14.92
C ALA A 46 -4.99 -6.74 -15.66
N GLU A 47 -5.78 -5.68 -15.44
CA GLU A 47 -7.09 -5.49 -16.08
C GLU A 47 -7.02 -5.27 -17.60
N VAL A 48 -5.93 -4.69 -18.10
CA VAL A 48 -5.77 -4.43 -19.55
C VAL A 48 -4.89 -5.45 -20.28
N ALA A 49 -4.21 -6.32 -19.55
CA ALA A 49 -3.24 -7.23 -20.16
C ALA A 49 -3.94 -8.29 -21.02
N GLU A 50 -3.31 -8.69 -22.13
CA GLU A 50 -3.80 -9.83 -22.92
C GLU A 50 -3.64 -11.17 -22.19
N PHE A 51 -2.71 -11.24 -21.23
CA PHE A 51 -2.42 -12.45 -20.47
C PHE A 51 -1.96 -12.11 -19.06
N VAL A 52 -2.61 -12.68 -18.05
CA VAL A 52 -2.29 -12.47 -16.63
C VAL A 52 -1.71 -13.76 -16.05
N VAL A 53 -0.49 -13.67 -15.51
CA VAL A 53 0.14 -14.76 -14.76
C VAL A 53 0.25 -14.37 -13.30
N ALA A 54 -0.37 -15.15 -12.42
CA ALA A 54 -0.36 -14.90 -10.99
C ALA A 54 0.57 -15.87 -10.25
N GLU A 55 1.43 -15.33 -9.41
CA GLU A 55 2.04 -16.08 -8.31
C GLU A 55 1.10 -16.03 -7.11
N ILE A 56 0.54 -17.18 -6.72
CA ILE A 56 -0.35 -17.30 -5.58
C ILE A 56 0.49 -17.68 -4.35
N ASN A 57 0.59 -16.74 -3.40
CA ASN A 57 1.40 -16.88 -2.19
C ASN A 57 0.50 -16.76 -0.95
N PRO A 58 0.37 -17.81 -0.09
CA PRO A 58 -0.45 -17.76 1.12
C PRO A 58 0.02 -16.72 2.15
N LYS A 59 1.24 -16.20 2.01
CA LYS A 59 1.78 -15.12 2.87
C LYS A 59 1.50 -13.72 2.34
N MET A 60 0.96 -13.57 1.12
CA MET A 60 0.47 -12.27 0.65
C MET A 60 -0.79 -11.90 1.44
N PRO A 61 -0.80 -10.76 2.18
CA PRO A 61 -1.95 -10.37 2.97
C PRO A 61 -3.17 -10.12 2.08
N ARG A 62 -4.36 -10.42 2.60
CA ARG A 62 -5.62 -10.07 1.95
C ARG A 62 -6.04 -8.67 2.40
N THR A 63 -5.64 -7.65 1.67
CA THR A 63 -6.04 -6.26 1.94
C THR A 63 -7.48 -6.02 1.50
N LEU A 64 -8.19 -5.10 2.16
CA LEU A 64 -9.54 -4.70 1.78
C LEU A 64 -9.51 -3.55 0.76
N GLY A 65 -10.69 -3.10 0.33
CA GLY A 65 -10.85 -2.03 -0.65
C GLY A 65 -10.85 -2.59 -2.07
N ASP A 66 -10.34 -1.79 -3.01
CA ASP A 66 -10.33 -2.15 -4.43
C ASP A 66 -9.10 -2.98 -4.81
N SER A 67 -8.91 -4.09 -4.09
CA SER A 67 -7.69 -4.88 -4.08
C SER A 67 -7.89 -6.32 -4.54
N PHE A 68 -9.01 -6.63 -5.21
CA PHE A 68 -9.39 -7.99 -5.57
C PHE A 68 -9.31 -8.26 -7.09
N ILE A 69 -8.98 -9.50 -7.45
CA ILE A 69 -9.03 -10.05 -8.81
C ILE A 69 -9.66 -11.44 -8.76
N HIS A 70 -10.57 -11.76 -9.68
CA HIS A 70 -11.20 -13.08 -9.73
C HIS A 70 -10.29 -14.08 -10.46
N MET A 71 -10.30 -15.36 -10.07
CA MET A 71 -9.52 -16.41 -10.73
C MET A 71 -9.84 -16.60 -12.23
N ASN A 72 -10.98 -16.09 -12.70
CA ASN A 72 -11.36 -16.13 -14.12
C ASN A 72 -10.60 -15.09 -14.96
N ASP A 73 -10.04 -14.06 -14.31
CA ASP A 73 -9.24 -13.01 -14.94
C ASP A 73 -7.74 -13.32 -14.85
N ILE A 74 -7.37 -14.56 -14.48
CA ILE A 74 -6.00 -15.06 -14.37
C ILE A 74 -5.84 -16.21 -15.35
N ASP A 75 -5.01 -16.04 -16.38
CA ASP A 75 -4.82 -17.04 -17.43
C ASP A 75 -3.91 -18.20 -17.02
N ALA A 76 -2.92 -17.93 -16.17
CA ALA A 76 -2.04 -18.95 -15.62
C ALA A 76 -1.59 -18.58 -14.20
N TYR A 77 -1.24 -19.58 -13.40
CA TYR A 77 -0.71 -19.34 -12.07
C TYR A 77 0.34 -20.34 -11.65
N ILE A 78 1.17 -19.90 -10.70
CA ILE A 78 2.08 -20.76 -9.93
C ILE A 78 1.75 -20.63 -8.45
N LEU A 79 2.01 -21.69 -7.68
CA LEU A 79 1.90 -21.65 -6.22
C LEU A 79 3.30 -21.42 -5.65
N SER A 80 3.41 -20.50 -4.70
CA SER A 80 4.64 -20.25 -3.95
C SER A 80 4.35 -20.23 -2.44
N ASP A 81 5.42 -20.30 -1.64
CA ASP A 81 5.36 -20.12 -0.19
C ASP A 81 6.69 -19.52 0.26
N HIS A 82 6.78 -18.20 0.18
CA HIS A 82 7.93 -17.45 0.67
C HIS A 82 7.46 -16.17 1.35
N ASP A 83 8.27 -15.69 2.30
CA ASP A 83 7.96 -14.45 3.01
C ASP A 83 7.92 -13.27 2.04
N ILE A 84 7.01 -12.34 2.29
CA ILE A 84 6.94 -11.07 1.57
C ILE A 84 8.22 -10.27 1.85
N ILE A 85 8.75 -9.60 0.83
CA ILE A 85 9.99 -8.85 0.95
C ILE A 85 9.78 -7.69 1.93
N GLU A 86 10.55 -7.68 3.01
CA GLU A 86 10.56 -6.60 3.99
C GLU A 86 11.71 -5.61 3.73
N PHE A 87 11.46 -4.33 3.99
CA PHE A 87 12.51 -3.32 4.05
C PHE A 87 12.59 -2.75 5.47
N LYS A 88 13.76 -2.85 6.11
CA LYS A 88 13.98 -2.33 7.46
C LYS A 88 14.82 -1.06 7.41
N TYR A 89 14.36 -0.03 8.10
CA TYR A 89 15.08 1.24 8.23
C TYR A 89 15.92 1.25 9.50
N ASP A 90 17.17 1.71 9.41
CA ASP A 90 17.95 1.97 10.62
C ASP A 90 17.31 3.11 11.44
N PRO A 91 17.59 3.17 12.75
CA PRO A 91 17.15 4.26 13.61
C PRO A 91 17.54 5.65 13.07
N PRO A 92 16.70 6.68 13.32
CA PRO A 92 16.98 8.04 12.88
C PRO A 92 18.14 8.66 13.67
N ASP A 93 18.98 9.44 12.99
CA ASP A 93 20.00 10.27 13.62
C ASP A 93 19.40 11.57 14.19
N GLU A 94 20.25 12.39 14.83
CA GLU A 94 19.82 13.65 15.44
C GLU A 94 19.32 14.70 14.43
N SER A 95 19.77 14.64 13.18
CA SER A 95 19.29 15.55 12.14
C SER A 95 17.87 15.18 11.73
N ILE A 96 17.63 13.88 11.53
CA ILE A 96 16.31 13.33 11.18
C ILE A 96 15.29 13.60 12.29
N LYS A 97 15.67 13.38 13.55
CA LYS A 97 14.79 13.69 14.70
C LYS A 97 14.41 15.18 14.75
N LYS A 98 15.36 16.07 14.47
CA LYS A 98 15.06 17.52 14.41
C LYS A 98 14.09 17.86 13.29
N ILE A 99 14.27 17.28 12.10
CA ILE A 99 13.33 17.46 10.98
C ILE A 99 11.93 16.98 11.39
N ALA A 100 11.82 15.77 11.97
CA ALA A 100 10.57 15.22 12.44
C ALA A 100 9.85 16.16 13.42
N LYS A 101 10.58 16.70 14.42
CA LYS A 101 10.02 17.67 15.38
C LYS A 101 9.51 18.95 14.74
N TYR A 102 10.26 19.50 13.79
CA TYR A 102 9.81 20.70 13.09
C TYR A 102 8.55 20.42 12.28
N VAL A 103 8.48 19.30 11.56
CA VAL A 103 7.29 18.93 10.79
C VAL A 103 6.10 18.64 11.71
N ALA A 104 6.29 17.90 12.81
CA ALA A 104 5.24 17.60 13.78
C ALA A 104 4.61 18.87 14.38
N SER A 105 5.40 19.94 14.56
CA SER A 105 4.89 21.23 15.05
C SER A 105 3.93 21.93 14.09
N LEU A 106 3.90 21.54 12.82
CA LEU A 106 2.99 22.05 11.79
C LEU A 106 1.73 21.20 11.64
N ILE A 107 1.68 20.02 12.26
CA ILE A 107 0.57 19.09 12.16
C ILE A 107 -0.33 19.29 13.37
N GLU A 108 -1.61 19.56 13.12
CA GLU A 108 -2.63 19.73 14.16
C GLU A 108 -3.34 18.40 14.43
N ASP A 109 -4.04 18.29 15.55
CA ASP A 109 -4.99 17.19 15.76
C ASP A 109 -6.01 17.17 14.60
N GLU A 110 -6.59 16.01 14.30
CA GLU A 110 -7.56 15.82 13.21
C GLU A 110 -7.01 16.03 11.77
N SER A 111 -5.71 16.30 11.62
CA SER A 111 -5.08 16.41 10.30
C SER A 111 -5.15 15.07 9.54
N THR A 112 -5.39 15.13 8.22
CA THR A 112 -5.19 13.97 7.33
C THR A 112 -3.76 13.97 6.80
N ILE A 113 -2.97 12.97 7.19
CA ILE A 113 -1.55 12.88 6.85
C ILE A 113 -1.32 12.04 5.59
N GLN A 114 -0.41 12.55 4.77
CA GLN A 114 0.22 11.83 3.66
C GLN A 114 1.73 11.83 3.92
N MET A 115 2.33 10.65 3.91
CA MET A 115 3.76 10.49 4.20
C MET A 115 4.34 9.40 3.30
N GLY A 116 5.60 9.56 2.89
CA GLY A 116 6.32 8.50 2.20
C GLY A 116 6.86 7.44 3.16
N ILE A 117 7.72 6.58 2.63
CA ILE A 117 8.52 5.62 3.42
C ILE A 117 9.91 6.22 3.72
N GLY A 118 10.55 5.79 4.81
CA GLY A 118 11.91 6.23 5.13
C GLY A 118 12.15 6.57 6.58
N LYS A 119 13.41 6.92 6.88
CA LYS A 119 13.82 7.33 8.23
C LYS A 119 13.10 8.59 8.72
N ILE A 120 12.86 9.58 7.85
CA ILE A 120 12.15 10.82 8.21
C ILE A 120 10.67 10.52 8.51
N PRO A 121 9.90 9.85 7.62
CA PRO A 121 8.53 9.48 7.93
C PRO A 121 8.37 8.64 9.20
N ASN A 122 9.24 7.63 9.39
CA ASN A 122 9.18 6.81 10.61
C ASN A 122 9.50 7.63 11.87
N ALA A 123 10.46 8.56 11.81
CA ALA A 123 10.73 9.46 12.94
C ALA A 123 9.58 10.44 13.18
N LEU A 124 8.91 10.91 12.12
CA LEU A 124 7.75 11.77 12.24
C LEU A 124 6.59 11.05 12.92
N ALA A 125 6.34 9.78 12.59
CA ALA A 125 5.29 8.99 13.25
C ALA A 125 5.47 8.95 14.78
N ILE A 126 6.71 8.81 15.27
CA ILE A 126 7.01 8.84 16.71
C ILE A 126 6.64 10.21 17.33
N GLU A 127 6.95 11.31 16.65
CA GLU A 127 6.63 12.66 17.13
C GLU A 127 5.12 12.99 17.03
N LEU A 128 4.35 12.18 16.32
CA LEU A 128 2.89 12.31 16.18
C LEU A 128 2.12 11.43 17.18
N GLU A 129 2.78 10.67 18.05
CA GLU A 129 2.12 9.75 19.00
C GLU A 129 1.14 10.45 19.96
N ASP A 130 1.40 11.72 20.29
CA ASP A 130 0.54 12.52 21.17
C ASP A 130 -0.61 13.23 20.43
N LYS A 131 -0.66 13.14 19.09
CA LYS A 131 -1.72 13.74 18.27
C LYS A 131 -2.98 12.88 18.31
N LYS A 132 -4.12 13.55 18.13
CA LYS A 132 -5.43 12.91 18.22
C LYS A 132 -6.17 12.93 16.90
N ASP A 133 -6.94 11.87 16.69
CA ASP A 133 -7.92 11.77 15.61
C ASP A 133 -7.35 12.02 14.21
N LEU A 134 -6.07 11.70 13.99
CA LEU A 134 -5.44 11.87 12.68
C LEU A 134 -6.13 10.99 11.63
N GLY A 135 -6.27 11.50 10.41
CA GLY A 135 -6.66 10.71 9.23
C GLY A 135 -5.43 10.26 8.44
N VAL A 136 -5.56 9.21 7.63
CA VAL A 136 -4.50 8.80 6.69
C VAL A 136 -5.06 8.71 5.28
N HIS A 137 -4.42 9.43 4.35
CA HIS A 137 -4.65 9.28 2.92
C HIS A 137 -3.29 9.38 2.23
N SER A 138 -2.69 8.23 1.93
CA SER A 138 -1.33 8.15 1.41
C SER A 138 -1.19 7.17 0.26
N GLU A 139 -0.25 7.45 -0.64
CA GLU A 139 0.18 6.55 -1.71
C GLU A 139 0.76 5.24 -1.12
N VAL A 140 1.54 5.37 -0.06
CA VAL A 140 2.21 4.26 0.63
C VAL A 140 2.35 4.61 2.11
N PHE A 141 2.45 3.60 2.98
CA PHE A 141 2.84 3.78 4.37
C PHE A 141 3.65 2.58 4.87
N SER A 142 4.36 2.78 5.97
CA SER A 142 5.20 1.80 6.67
C SER A 142 4.81 1.67 8.14
N ASP A 143 5.60 0.94 8.92
CA ASP A 143 5.35 0.58 10.32
C ASP A 143 4.94 1.76 11.20
N GLY A 144 5.50 2.96 10.98
CA GLY A 144 5.16 4.13 11.79
C GLY A 144 3.66 4.49 11.75
N ILE A 145 2.97 4.29 10.62
CA ILE A 145 1.51 4.49 10.55
C ILE A 145 0.79 3.37 11.29
N VAL A 146 1.28 2.14 11.22
CA VAL A 146 0.71 0.99 11.95
C VAL A 146 0.80 1.25 13.45
N ASP A 147 1.94 1.70 13.96
CA ASP A 147 2.14 2.05 15.37
C ASP A 147 1.14 3.14 15.84
N LEU A 148 0.89 4.16 15.01
CA LEU A 148 -0.09 5.21 15.31
C LEU A 148 -1.54 4.69 15.33
N VAL A 149 -1.88 3.75 14.44
CA VAL A 149 -3.18 3.07 14.46
C VAL A 149 -3.34 2.28 15.76
N GLU A 150 -2.33 1.48 16.12
CA GLU A 150 -2.37 0.63 17.32
C GLU A 150 -2.46 1.43 18.62
N LYS A 151 -1.85 2.63 18.65
CA LYS A 151 -1.94 3.57 19.77
C LYS A 151 -3.24 4.38 19.80
N GLY A 152 -4.09 4.27 18.77
CA GLY A 152 -5.35 5.00 18.67
C GLY A 152 -5.19 6.47 18.30
N GLY A 153 -4.02 6.88 17.79
CA GLY A 153 -3.79 8.25 17.31
C GLY A 153 -4.46 8.51 15.96
N ILE A 154 -4.74 7.45 15.18
CA ILE A 154 -5.46 7.51 13.91
C ILE A 154 -6.93 7.17 14.11
N LYS A 155 -7.81 8.05 13.63
CA LYS A 155 -9.24 7.83 13.58
C LYS A 155 -9.60 6.95 12.39
N MET A 156 -10.09 5.76 12.66
CA MET A 156 -10.70 4.92 11.64
C MET A 156 -12.06 5.49 11.23
N CYS A 157 -12.33 5.57 9.93
CA CYS A 157 -13.67 5.90 9.46
C CYS A 157 -14.63 4.75 9.83
N GLU A 158 -15.65 5.03 10.65
CA GLU A 158 -16.78 4.13 10.82
C GLU A 158 -17.56 4.09 9.49
N THR A 159 -17.40 3.02 8.72
CA THR A 159 -18.31 2.72 7.62
C THR A 159 -19.62 2.19 8.22
N TYR A 160 -20.65 3.04 8.22
CA TYR A 160 -22.05 2.70 8.52
C TYR A 160 -22.68 1.84 7.42
#